data_AF-A0A183FG57-F1
#
_entry.id   AF-A0A183FG57-F1
#
_cell.length_a   1.000
_cell.length_b   1.000
_cell.length_c   1.000
_cell.angle_alpha   90.00
_cell.angle_beta   90.00
_cell.angle_gamma   90.00
#
_symmetry.space_group_name_H-M   'P 1'
#
loop_
_entity.id
_entity.type
_entity.pdbx_description
1 polymer ?
#
loop_
_entity_poly.entity_id
_entity_poly.type
_entity_poly.pdbx_seq_one_letter_code
_entity_poly.pdbx_strand_id
1 'polypeptide(L)'
;VEYAFKAINSTNLTAVAVKGIDTAVIAVQKRVPDSLIVADSVTSIYQLSPTVGCCAIGMIPDCKFQVRRAQMEASSWKYQNGYDMPCELLAKRMADKNQYYTQNAEMRSLGCAMIMISFDDEDGAVVFKVDPAGYYRGMKAVSVTASSFLEKKIKKKADLNHDETIQLAIEALQSSLGIETRSKDLEVVVVSKQDHTFKKLTSDQVEHHLNAIANRD
;
A
#
# COMPACT_ATOMS: atom_id res chain seq x y z
N VAL A 1 15.15 8.28 14.39
CA VAL A 1 13.86 8.16 13.66
C VAL A 1 13.81 9.01 12.39
N GLU A 2 14.08 10.31 12.41
CA GLU A 2 13.99 11.17 11.20
C GLU A 2 14.80 10.67 10.00
N TYR A 3 16.01 10.12 10.23
CA TYR A 3 16.81 9.55 9.15
C TYR A 3 16.19 8.30 8.51
N ALA A 4 15.37 7.53 9.24
CA ALA A 4 14.62 6.42 8.66
C ALA A 4 13.57 6.91 7.66
N PHE A 5 12.90 8.04 7.94
CA PHE A 5 12.01 8.68 6.97
C PHE A 5 12.77 9.17 5.73
N LYS A 6 13.98 9.73 5.90
CA LYS A 6 14.83 10.10 4.75
C LYS A 6 15.25 8.87 3.93
N ALA A 7 15.51 7.73 4.58
CA ALA A 7 15.84 6.47 3.91
C ALA A 7 14.68 5.88 3.09
N ILE A 8 13.43 6.14 3.48
CA ILE A 8 12.27 5.79 2.64
C ILE A 8 12.30 6.60 1.35
N ASN A 9 12.44 7.91 1.47
CA ASN A 9 12.38 8.84 0.34
C ASN A 9 13.56 8.69 -0.63
N SER A 10 14.73 8.21 -0.18
CA SER A 10 15.91 8.03 -1.05
C SER A 10 15.71 6.98 -2.14
N THR A 11 14.71 6.12 -2.01
CA THR A 11 14.38 5.12 -3.05
C THR A 11 13.69 5.71 -4.27
N ASN A 12 13.16 6.93 -4.16
CA ASN A 12 12.38 7.60 -5.22
C ASN A 12 11.25 6.73 -5.79
N LEU A 13 10.66 5.88 -4.95
CA LEU A 13 9.46 5.10 -5.26
C LEU A 13 8.25 5.76 -4.62
N THR A 14 7.16 5.83 -5.38
CA THR A 14 5.87 6.35 -4.94
C THR A 14 4.87 5.20 -4.86
N ALA A 15 4.07 5.18 -3.79
CA ALA A 15 2.81 4.45 -3.80
C ALA A 15 1.71 5.30 -3.18
N VAL A 16 0.51 5.03 -3.66
CA VAL A 16 -0.74 5.65 -3.27
C VAL A 16 -1.69 4.54 -2.84
N ALA A 17 -2.44 4.78 -1.76
CA ALA A 17 -3.59 3.96 -1.43
C ALA A 17 -4.83 4.82 -1.18
N VAL A 18 -5.99 4.32 -1.57
CA VAL A 18 -7.27 5.02 -1.49
C VAL A 18 -8.35 3.99 -1.10
N LYS A 19 -9.26 4.37 -0.20
CA LYS A 19 -10.53 3.66 0.00
C LYS A 19 -11.68 4.43 -0.64
N GLY A 20 -12.52 3.71 -1.37
CA GLY A 20 -13.87 4.10 -1.74
C GLY A 20 -14.89 3.50 -0.77
N ILE A 21 -16.12 3.34 -1.25
CA ILE A 21 -17.24 2.79 -0.46
C ILE A 21 -17.03 1.30 -0.20
N ASP A 22 -16.86 0.53 -1.28
CA ASP A 22 -16.80 -0.93 -1.26
C ASP A 22 -15.44 -1.48 -1.71
N THR A 23 -14.42 -0.62 -1.83
CA THR A 23 -13.14 -0.99 -2.45
C THR A 23 -11.96 -0.23 -1.82
N ALA A 24 -10.86 -0.92 -1.57
CA ALA A 24 -9.58 -0.33 -1.21
C ALA A 24 -8.53 -0.70 -2.26
N VAL A 25 -7.70 0.26 -2.63
CA VAL A 25 -6.72 0.11 -3.72
C VAL A 25 -5.35 0.56 -3.25
N ILE A 26 -4.30 -0.13 -3.68
CA ILE A 26 -2.93 0.39 -3.69
C ILE A 26 -2.44 0.43 -5.14
N ALA A 27 -1.89 1.56 -5.55
CA ALA A 27 -1.12 1.71 -6.78
C ALA A 27 0.33 2.06 -6.41
N VAL A 28 1.29 1.31 -6.94
CA VAL A 28 2.73 1.53 -6.70
C VAL A 28 3.50 1.54 -8.01
N GLN A 29 4.53 2.38 -8.07
CA GLN A 29 5.45 2.42 -9.19
C GLN A 29 6.30 1.15 -9.25
N LYS A 30 6.34 0.51 -10.41
CA LYS A 30 7.26 -0.60 -10.72
C LYS A 30 8.38 -0.09 -11.61
N ARG A 31 9.61 -0.12 -11.08
CA ARG A 31 10.80 0.31 -11.82
C ARG A 31 11.75 -0.87 -12.03
N VAL A 32 11.89 -1.29 -13.28
CA VAL A 32 12.86 -2.31 -13.71
C VAL A 32 13.89 -1.62 -14.60
N PRO A 33 15.06 -1.22 -14.06
CA PRO A 33 16.02 -0.39 -14.78
C PRO A 33 16.77 -1.14 -15.90
N ASP A 34 16.88 -2.46 -15.79
CA ASP A 34 17.65 -3.31 -16.70
C ASP A 34 16.75 -4.41 -17.28
N SER A 35 16.80 -4.58 -18.60
CA SER A 35 16.07 -5.63 -19.33
C SER A 35 16.46 -7.06 -18.94
N LEU A 36 17.65 -7.26 -18.35
CA LEU A 36 18.12 -8.56 -17.88
C LEU A 36 17.50 -8.95 -16.53
N ILE A 37 16.87 -8.02 -15.82
CA ILE A 37 16.17 -8.30 -14.58
C ILE A 37 14.85 -9.00 -14.92
N VAL A 38 14.60 -10.14 -14.27
CA VAL A 38 13.30 -10.82 -14.30
C VAL A 38 12.26 -9.89 -13.68
N ALA A 39 11.47 -9.22 -14.52
CA ALA A 39 10.56 -8.16 -14.10
C ALA A 39 9.56 -8.61 -13.01
N ASP A 40 9.12 -9.86 -13.03
CA ASP A 40 8.17 -10.41 -12.05
C ASP A 40 8.78 -10.61 -10.66
N SER A 41 10.10 -10.67 -10.56
CA SER A 41 10.80 -10.74 -9.27
C SER A 41 10.85 -9.39 -8.54
N VAL A 42 10.58 -8.29 -9.27
CA VAL A 42 10.56 -6.93 -8.73
C VAL A 42 9.12 -6.58 -8.36
N THR A 43 8.86 -6.49 -7.06
CA THR A 43 7.56 -6.08 -6.55
C THR A 43 7.68 -5.33 -5.22
N SER A 44 6.78 -4.38 -5.04
CA SER A 44 6.59 -3.68 -3.75
C SER A 44 5.31 -4.14 -3.05
N ILE A 45 4.63 -5.15 -3.62
CA ILE A 45 3.33 -5.63 -3.21
C ILE A 45 3.45 -7.01 -2.57
N TYR A 46 2.77 -7.21 -1.44
CA TYR A 46 2.83 -8.45 -0.68
C TYR A 46 1.47 -8.80 -0.06
N GLN A 47 1.09 -10.07 -0.15
CA GLN A 47 -0.04 -10.60 0.60
C GLN A 47 0.42 -10.97 2.03
N LEU A 48 -0.24 -10.42 3.05
CA LEU A 48 0.09 -10.68 4.46
C LEU A 48 -0.75 -11.81 5.06
N SER A 49 -2.02 -11.87 4.67
CA SER A 49 -2.98 -12.93 5.00
C SER A 49 -3.95 -13.10 3.80
N PRO A 50 -4.88 -14.07 3.83
CA PRO A 50 -5.92 -14.17 2.80
C PRO A 50 -6.71 -12.87 2.59
N THR A 51 -6.95 -12.10 3.67
CA THR A 51 -7.77 -10.89 3.69
C THR A 51 -6.98 -9.58 3.65
N VAL A 52 -5.70 -9.60 4.05
CA VAL A 52 -4.87 -8.39 4.16
C VAL A 52 -3.75 -8.40 3.12
N GLY A 53 -3.72 -7.37 2.30
CA GLY A 53 -2.60 -7.08 1.41
C GLY A 53 -1.86 -5.81 1.82
N CYS A 54 -0.62 -5.67 1.38
CA CYS A 54 0.16 -4.48 1.63
C CYS A 54 1.08 -4.08 0.48
N CYS A 55 1.50 -2.83 0.52
CA CYS A 55 2.70 -2.34 -0.13
C CYS A 55 3.74 -1.95 0.92
N ALA A 56 5.00 -2.28 0.67
CA ALA A 56 6.12 -1.88 1.52
C ALA A 56 7.12 -1.06 0.69
N ILE A 57 7.39 0.18 1.13
CA ILE A 57 8.22 1.15 0.40
C ILE A 57 9.38 1.61 1.28
N GLY A 58 10.55 1.76 0.67
CA GLY A 58 11.80 2.13 1.32
C GLY A 58 12.87 1.08 1.06
N MET A 59 13.78 0.90 2.00
CA MET A 59 14.88 -0.05 1.85
C MET A 59 14.35 -1.48 1.65
N ILE A 60 14.57 -2.06 0.46
CA ILE A 60 14.02 -3.37 0.07
C ILE A 60 14.27 -4.48 1.10
N PRO A 61 15.48 -4.63 1.70
CA PRO A 61 15.71 -5.63 2.74
C PRO A 61 14.83 -5.43 3.98
N ASP A 62 14.64 -4.17 4.40
CA ASP A 62 13.80 -3.82 5.55
C ASP A 62 12.32 -4.07 5.22
N CYS A 63 11.88 -3.72 4.01
CA CYS A 63 10.53 -4.04 3.53
C CYS A 63 10.26 -5.54 3.61
N LYS A 64 11.15 -6.37 3.07
CA LYS A 64 11.02 -7.84 3.09
C LYS A 64 11.01 -8.39 4.51
N PHE A 65 11.87 -7.86 5.39
CA PHE A 65 11.90 -8.23 6.79
C PHE A 65 10.57 -7.91 7.50
N GLN A 66 10.04 -6.70 7.30
CA GLN A 66 8.80 -6.26 7.92
C GLN A 66 7.59 -7.04 7.39
N VAL A 67 7.54 -7.34 6.09
CA VAL A 67 6.51 -8.20 5.48
C VAL A 67 6.52 -9.60 6.09
N ARG A 68 7.70 -10.23 6.23
CA ARG A 68 7.81 -11.55 6.87
C ARG A 68 7.35 -11.53 8.32
N ARG A 69 7.69 -10.47 9.07
CA ARG A 69 7.20 -10.27 10.44
C ARG A 69 5.68 -10.16 10.48
N ALA A 70 5.07 -9.37 9.58
CA ALA A 70 3.62 -9.22 9.52
C ALA A 70 2.91 -10.54 9.17
N GLN A 71 3.43 -11.31 8.22
CA GLN A 71 2.90 -12.64 7.87
C GLN A 71 2.93 -13.62 9.06
N MET A 72 4.01 -13.59 9.85
CA MET A 72 4.11 -14.42 11.06
C MET A 72 3.09 -14.01 12.12
N GLU A 73 2.90 -12.71 12.36
CA GLU A 73 1.90 -12.22 13.32
C GLU A 73 0.47 -12.60 12.88
N ALA A 74 0.14 -12.39 11.60
CA ALA A 74 -1.17 -12.75 11.06
C ALA A 74 -1.44 -14.27 11.15
N SER A 75 -0.43 -15.09 10.84
CA SER A 75 -0.53 -16.56 10.93
C SER A 75 -0.67 -17.03 12.38
N SER A 76 0.11 -16.44 13.30
CA SER A 76 0.03 -16.75 14.73
C SER A 76 -1.32 -16.36 15.32
N TRP A 77 -1.86 -15.21 14.92
CA TRP A 77 -3.19 -14.79 15.33
C TRP A 77 -4.25 -15.80 14.89
N LYS A 78 -4.23 -16.20 13.61
CA LYS A 78 -5.19 -17.17 13.07
C LYS A 78 -5.11 -18.51 13.80
N TYR A 79 -3.90 -18.98 14.09
CA TYR A 79 -3.69 -20.21 14.86
C TYR A 79 -4.28 -20.11 16.28
N GLN A 80 -4.10 -18.99 16.97
CA GLN A 80 -4.53 -18.81 18.36
C GLN A 80 -6.03 -18.52 18.50
N ASN A 81 -6.62 -17.79 17.55
CA ASN A 81 -7.97 -17.25 17.66
C ASN A 81 -8.98 -17.93 16.74
N GLY A 82 -8.53 -18.67 15.71
CA GLY A 82 -9.39 -19.40 14.77
C GLY A 82 -9.97 -18.56 13.62
N TYR A 83 -9.66 -17.26 13.52
CA TYR A 83 -10.11 -16.37 12.45
C TYR A 83 -8.97 -15.47 11.94
N ASP A 84 -9.14 -14.88 10.76
CA ASP A 84 -8.13 -14.00 10.14
C ASP A 84 -7.94 -12.70 10.93
N MET A 85 -6.69 -12.25 11.06
CA MET A 85 -6.37 -11.05 11.85
C MET A 85 -6.96 -9.79 11.21
N PRO A 86 -7.75 -8.97 11.95
CA PRO A 86 -8.22 -7.68 11.46
C PRO A 86 -7.05 -6.78 11.05
N CYS A 87 -7.22 -6.05 9.94
CA CYS A 87 -6.16 -5.22 9.37
C CYS A 87 -5.66 -4.16 10.35
N GLU A 88 -6.56 -3.57 11.15
CA GLU A 88 -6.19 -2.60 12.17
C GLU A 88 -5.28 -3.21 13.23
N LEU A 89 -5.62 -4.40 13.74
CA LEU A 89 -4.83 -5.07 14.76
C LEU A 89 -3.45 -5.45 14.24
N LEU A 90 -3.36 -5.90 12.99
CA LEU A 90 -2.07 -6.18 12.35
C LEU A 90 -1.25 -4.88 12.23
N ALA A 91 -1.88 -3.77 11.82
CA ALA A 91 -1.22 -2.48 11.72
C ALA A 91 -0.69 -1.99 13.07
N LYS A 92 -1.51 -2.08 14.12
CA LYS A 92 -1.12 -1.78 15.50
C LYS A 92 0.07 -2.64 15.94
N ARG A 93 -0.01 -3.95 15.71
CA ARG A 93 1.04 -4.90 16.12
C ARG A 93 2.37 -4.60 15.43
N MET A 94 2.33 -4.22 14.15
CA MET A 94 3.53 -3.84 13.40
C MET A 94 4.07 -2.47 13.87
N ALA A 95 3.21 -1.53 14.22
CA ALA A 95 3.60 -0.27 14.85
C ALA A 95 4.31 -0.50 16.20
N ASP A 96 3.76 -1.34 17.07
CA ASP A 96 4.38 -1.68 18.37
C ASP A 96 5.77 -2.29 18.17
N LYS A 97 5.94 -3.16 17.16
CA LYS A 97 7.27 -3.69 16.81
C LYS A 97 8.21 -2.62 16.28
N ASN A 98 7.74 -1.70 15.44
CA ASN A 98 8.55 -0.59 14.96
C ASN A 98 9.00 0.32 16.12
N GLN A 99 8.10 0.58 17.06
CA GLN A 99 8.37 1.35 18.28
C GLN A 99 9.48 0.71 19.13
N TYR A 100 9.55 -0.62 19.20
CA TYR A 100 10.66 -1.30 19.87
C TYR A 100 12.03 -0.90 19.28
N TYR A 101 12.16 -0.75 17.95
CA TYR A 101 13.39 -0.27 17.31
C TYR A 101 13.69 1.22 17.56
N THR A 102 12.75 2.00 18.08
CA THR A 102 12.98 3.44 18.40
C THR A 102 13.43 3.64 19.84
N GLN A 103 13.12 2.70 20.73
CA GLN A 103 13.47 2.77 22.15
C GLN A 103 14.75 2.01 22.52
N ASN A 104 15.17 1.05 21.71
CA ASN A 104 16.37 0.25 21.96
C ASN A 104 17.55 0.77 21.13
N ALA A 105 18.59 1.26 21.82
CA ALA A 105 19.70 2.01 21.21
C ALA A 105 20.67 1.14 20.41
N GLU A 106 20.72 -0.16 20.66
CA GLU A 106 21.57 -1.12 19.96
C GLU A 106 21.07 -1.48 18.56
N MET A 107 19.83 -1.10 18.24
CA MET A 107 19.21 -1.35 16.95
C MET A 107 18.92 -0.06 16.20
N ARG A 108 18.89 -0.14 14.86
CA ARG A 108 18.39 0.94 14.02
C ARG A 108 16.90 0.75 13.73
N SER A 109 16.17 1.86 13.56
CA SER A 109 14.82 1.85 13.00
C SER A 109 14.85 1.33 11.55
N LEU A 110 13.76 0.67 11.14
CA LEU A 110 13.58 0.18 9.77
C LEU A 110 13.35 1.36 8.82
N GLY A 111 14.05 1.37 7.69
CA GLY A 111 13.91 2.39 6.64
C GLY A 111 12.77 2.08 5.67
N CYS A 112 11.62 1.64 6.17
CA CYS A 112 10.46 1.27 5.35
C CYS A 112 9.13 1.75 5.97
N ALA A 113 8.18 2.08 5.11
CA ALA A 113 6.78 2.27 5.48
C ALA A 113 5.92 1.17 4.86
N MET A 114 4.90 0.75 5.59
CA MET A 114 3.95 -0.26 5.14
C MET A 114 2.57 0.38 5.01
N ILE A 115 1.93 0.17 3.86
CA ILE A 115 0.55 0.55 3.61
C ILE A 115 -0.24 -0.74 3.43
N MET A 116 -1.26 -0.96 4.24
CA MET A 116 -2.12 -2.14 4.20
C MET A 116 -3.50 -1.77 3.70
N ILE A 117 -4.12 -2.69 2.96
CA ILE A 117 -5.52 -2.65 2.58
C ILE A 117 -6.20 -3.96 2.93
N SER A 118 -7.48 -3.86 3.26
CA SER A 118 -8.37 -4.99 3.52
C SER A 118 -9.80 -4.55 3.24
N PHE A 119 -10.68 -5.52 3.08
CA PHE A 119 -12.11 -5.33 3.30
C PHE A 119 -12.46 -6.00 4.62
N ASP A 120 -13.04 -5.22 5.53
CA ASP A 120 -13.51 -5.65 6.83
C ASP A 120 -15.04 -5.75 6.79
N ASP A 121 -15.61 -6.78 7.41
CA ASP A 121 -17.06 -7.02 7.35
C ASP A 121 -17.87 -5.96 8.11
N GLU A 122 -17.27 -5.35 9.13
CA GLU A 122 -17.90 -4.31 9.96
C GLU A 122 -17.58 -2.90 9.43
N ASP A 123 -16.31 -2.64 9.12
CA ASP A 123 -15.84 -1.30 8.73
C ASP A 123 -15.77 -1.06 7.20
N GLY A 124 -16.00 -2.10 6.40
CA GLY A 124 -15.89 -2.08 4.95
C GLY A 124 -14.44 -1.95 4.47
N ALA A 125 -14.24 -1.22 3.37
CA ALA A 125 -12.91 -1.00 2.82
C ALA A 125 -12.03 -0.16 3.78
N VAL A 126 -10.85 -0.67 4.14
CA VAL A 126 -9.90 -0.01 5.06
C VAL A 126 -8.52 0.14 4.46
N VAL A 127 -7.84 1.24 4.81
CA VAL A 127 -6.45 1.55 4.44
C VAL A 127 -5.72 1.96 5.70
N PHE A 128 -4.62 1.30 6.03
CA PHE A 128 -3.76 1.63 7.16
C PHE A 128 -2.33 1.92 6.72
N LYS A 129 -1.71 2.94 7.30
CA LYS A 129 -0.27 3.18 7.15
C LYS A 129 0.43 2.93 8.48
N VAL A 130 1.58 2.26 8.43
CA VAL A 130 2.52 2.08 9.53
C VAL A 130 3.86 2.67 9.12
N ASP A 131 4.45 3.47 10.02
CA ASP A 131 5.72 4.14 9.78
C ASP A 131 6.85 3.66 10.72
N PRO A 132 8.12 4.03 10.45
CA PRO A 132 9.26 3.66 11.28
C PRO A 132 9.22 4.17 12.72
N ALA A 133 8.41 5.18 13.02
CA ALA A 133 8.29 5.73 14.37
C ALA A 133 7.42 4.85 15.28
N GLY A 134 6.74 3.85 14.71
CA GLY A 134 5.75 3.05 15.43
C GLY A 134 4.39 3.72 15.48
N TYR A 135 4.11 4.65 14.56
CA TYR A 135 2.79 5.23 14.42
C TYR A 135 1.99 4.47 13.35
N TYR A 136 0.71 4.23 13.64
CA TYR A 136 -0.24 3.71 12.67
C TYR A 136 -1.57 4.45 12.69
N ARG A 137 -2.18 4.61 11.51
CA ARG A 137 -3.54 5.18 11.36
C ARG A 137 -4.28 4.63 10.18
N GLY A 138 -5.60 4.54 10.35
CA GLY A 138 -6.56 4.39 9.26
C GLY A 138 -6.68 5.70 8.49
N MET A 139 -6.73 5.62 7.16
CA MET A 139 -6.75 6.80 6.28
C MET A 139 -7.77 6.62 5.16
N LYS A 140 -8.39 7.72 4.69
CA LYS A 140 -9.22 7.70 3.48
C LYS A 140 -8.37 7.54 2.22
N ALA A 141 -7.22 8.19 2.21
CA ALA A 141 -6.20 8.06 1.20
C ALA A 141 -4.84 8.38 1.83
N VAL A 142 -3.79 7.75 1.33
CA VAL A 142 -2.42 7.96 1.78
C VAL A 142 -1.47 7.87 0.61
N SER A 143 -0.41 8.69 0.63
CA SER A 143 0.67 8.57 -0.33
C SER A 143 2.03 8.61 0.35
N VAL A 144 3.00 7.91 -0.23
CA VAL A 144 4.42 8.16 -0.03
C VAL A 144 4.85 9.04 -1.21
N THR A 145 4.84 10.37 -1.01
CA THR A 145 4.96 11.46 -2.01
C THR A 145 3.65 11.70 -2.80
N ALA A 146 3.12 12.94 -2.84
CA ALA A 146 1.79 13.37 -3.39
C ALA A 146 0.55 13.46 -2.46
N SER A 147 0.72 13.87 -1.20
CA SER A 147 -0.41 14.12 -0.30
C SER A 147 -1.35 15.25 -0.77
N SER A 148 -0.83 16.32 -1.38
CA SER A 148 -1.63 17.50 -1.76
C SER A 148 -2.65 17.24 -2.87
N PHE A 149 -2.33 16.39 -3.84
CA PHE A 149 -3.26 15.99 -4.90
C PHE A 149 -4.45 15.21 -4.34
N LEU A 150 -4.17 14.22 -3.49
CA LEU A 150 -5.20 13.40 -2.85
C LEU A 150 -6.11 14.24 -1.97
N GLU A 151 -5.56 15.16 -1.18
CA GLU A 151 -6.37 16.07 -0.36
C GLU A 151 -7.38 16.87 -1.19
N LYS A 152 -6.97 17.40 -2.35
CA LYS A 152 -7.86 18.16 -3.24
C LYS A 152 -8.98 17.29 -3.82
N LYS A 153 -8.67 16.05 -4.23
CA LYS A 153 -9.65 15.14 -4.86
C LYS A 153 -10.62 14.56 -3.82
N ILE A 154 -10.11 14.10 -2.68
CA ILE A 154 -10.94 13.53 -1.60
C ILE A 154 -11.87 14.57 -0.97
N LYS A 155 -11.45 15.85 -0.87
CA LYS A 155 -12.33 16.94 -0.41
C LYS A 155 -13.52 17.19 -1.35
N LYS A 156 -13.36 16.93 -2.66
CA LYS A 156 -14.44 17.12 -3.65
C LYS A 156 -15.43 15.96 -3.64
N LYS A 157 -14.92 14.73 -3.56
CA LYS A 157 -15.73 13.51 -3.54
C LYS A 157 -15.00 12.44 -2.74
N ALA A 158 -15.59 12.02 -1.62
CA ALA A 158 -15.06 10.96 -0.77
C ALA A 158 -15.68 9.58 -1.09
N ASP A 159 -16.94 9.57 -1.55
CA ASP A 159 -17.69 8.35 -1.84
C ASP A 159 -17.39 7.90 -3.27
N LEU A 160 -16.28 7.18 -3.42
CA LEU A 160 -15.80 6.68 -4.71
C LEU A 160 -16.35 5.26 -4.94
N ASN A 161 -16.85 5.02 -6.15
CA ASN A 161 -17.16 3.65 -6.58
C ASN A 161 -15.86 2.87 -6.90
N HIS A 162 -16.01 1.60 -7.29
CA HIS A 162 -14.87 0.72 -7.57
C HIS A 162 -13.87 1.31 -8.58
N ASP A 163 -14.34 1.68 -9.77
CA ASP A 163 -13.50 2.18 -10.85
C ASP A 163 -12.92 3.56 -10.51
N GLU A 164 -13.71 4.45 -9.89
CA GLU A 164 -13.25 5.77 -9.45
C GLU A 164 -12.15 5.67 -8.39
N THR A 165 -12.20 4.65 -7.53
CA THR A 165 -11.18 4.42 -6.50
C THR A 165 -9.86 4.00 -7.14
N ILE A 166 -9.92 3.08 -8.11
CA ILE A 166 -8.75 2.62 -8.86
C ILE A 166 -8.16 3.77 -9.68
N GLN A 167 -9.00 4.49 -10.42
CA GLN A 167 -8.58 5.62 -11.25
C GLN A 167 -7.95 6.73 -10.40
N LEU A 168 -8.53 7.08 -9.25
CA LEU A 168 -7.95 8.11 -8.38
C LEU A 168 -6.57 7.72 -7.84
N ALA A 169 -6.35 6.44 -7.50
CA ALA A 169 -5.05 5.97 -7.06
C ALA A 169 -3.99 6.10 -8.17
N ILE A 170 -4.35 5.77 -9.43
CA ILE A 170 -3.47 5.90 -10.60
C ILE A 170 -3.22 7.38 -10.94
N GLU A 171 -4.27 8.21 -11.00
CA GLU A 171 -4.17 9.66 -11.26
C GLU A 171 -3.24 10.35 -10.24
N ALA A 172 -3.38 10.01 -8.95
CA ALA A 172 -2.54 10.57 -7.90
C ALA A 172 -1.08 10.18 -8.03
N LEU A 173 -0.82 8.95 -8.46
CA LEU A 173 0.53 8.46 -8.70
C LEU A 173 1.15 9.13 -9.94
N GLN A 174 0.41 9.27 -11.04
CA GLN A 174 0.86 10.01 -12.24
C GLN A 174 1.15 11.49 -11.91
N SER A 175 0.26 12.14 -11.15
CA SER A 175 0.47 13.51 -10.69
C SER A 175 1.71 13.66 -9.81
N SER A 176 2.06 12.63 -9.02
CA SER A 176 3.27 12.63 -8.20
C SER A 176 4.54 12.53 -9.04
N LEU A 177 4.51 11.68 -10.06
CA LEU A 177 5.66 11.39 -10.91
C LEU A 177 5.84 12.46 -12.01
N GLY A 178 4.80 13.24 -12.32
CA GLY A 178 4.83 14.24 -13.38
C GLY A 178 4.92 13.63 -14.78
N ILE A 179 4.55 12.35 -14.92
CA ILE A 179 4.58 11.61 -16.18
C ILE A 179 3.34 10.75 -16.32
N GLU A 180 2.93 10.51 -17.57
CA GLU A 180 2.01 9.44 -17.90
C GLU A 180 2.72 8.09 -17.71
N THR A 181 2.03 7.17 -17.05
CA THR A 181 2.54 5.83 -16.73
C THR A 181 1.91 4.80 -17.66
N ARG A 182 2.67 3.75 -18.00
CA ARG A 182 2.16 2.59 -18.74
C ARG A 182 1.79 1.47 -17.77
N SER A 183 0.96 0.53 -18.21
CA SER A 183 0.55 -0.63 -17.41
C SER A 183 1.72 -1.41 -16.81
N LYS A 184 2.83 -1.58 -17.56
CA LYS A 184 4.04 -2.27 -17.09
C LYS A 184 4.83 -1.53 -16.01
N ASP A 185 4.64 -0.21 -15.89
CA ASP A 185 5.36 0.66 -14.95
C ASP A 185 4.62 0.75 -13.60
N LEU A 186 3.50 0.02 -13.44
CA LEU A 186 2.63 0.04 -12.28
C LEU A 186 2.35 -1.36 -11.74
N GLU A 187 2.15 -1.46 -10.43
CA GLU A 187 1.41 -2.56 -9.82
C GLU A 187 0.19 -1.96 -9.12
N VAL A 188 -0.99 -2.46 -9.49
CA VAL A 188 -2.26 -2.05 -8.89
C VAL A 188 -2.91 -3.26 -8.25
N VAL A 189 -3.31 -3.10 -6.99
CA VAL A 189 -3.94 -4.16 -6.21
C VAL A 189 -5.19 -3.64 -5.54
N VAL A 190 -6.16 -4.53 -5.42
CA VAL A 190 -7.53 -4.19 -5.03
C VAL A 190 -8.04 -5.24 -4.06
N VAL A 191 -8.81 -4.77 -3.08
CA VAL A 191 -9.71 -5.59 -2.26
C VAL A 191 -11.09 -4.94 -2.33
N SER A 192 -12.15 -5.75 -2.42
CA SER A 192 -13.51 -5.25 -2.59
C SER A 192 -14.51 -6.01 -1.73
N LYS A 193 -15.74 -5.50 -1.63
CA LYS A 193 -16.86 -6.20 -0.97
C LYS A 193 -17.25 -7.50 -1.66
N GLN A 194 -17.11 -7.58 -2.98
CA GLN A 194 -17.47 -8.78 -3.75
C GLN A 194 -16.42 -9.87 -3.60
N ASP A 195 -15.15 -9.46 -3.43
CA ASP A 195 -14.00 -10.33 -3.28
C ASP A 195 -13.05 -9.71 -2.25
N HIS A 196 -13.10 -10.28 -1.03
CA HIS A 196 -12.28 -9.84 0.10
C HIS A 196 -10.82 -10.31 -0.06
N THR A 197 -10.52 -11.08 -1.11
CA THR A 197 -9.16 -11.52 -1.37
C THR A 197 -8.32 -10.40 -1.96
N PHE A 198 -7.04 -10.42 -1.60
CA PHE A 198 -6.06 -9.51 -2.14
C PHE A 198 -5.73 -9.85 -3.60
N LYS A 199 -6.16 -9.01 -4.55
CA LYS A 199 -5.99 -9.27 -5.98
C LYS A 199 -5.12 -8.23 -6.67
N LYS A 200 -4.10 -8.71 -7.40
CA LYS A 200 -3.33 -7.89 -8.32
C LYS A 200 -4.04 -7.81 -9.67
N LEU A 201 -4.22 -6.59 -10.18
CA LEU A 201 -4.78 -6.37 -11.51
C LEU A 201 -3.79 -6.81 -12.59
N THR A 202 -4.33 -7.38 -13.65
CA THR A 202 -3.57 -7.71 -14.87
C THR A 202 -3.20 -6.45 -15.64
N SER A 203 -2.19 -6.54 -16.51
CA SER A 203 -1.78 -5.41 -17.34
C SER A 203 -2.94 -4.85 -18.18
N ASP A 204 -3.79 -5.71 -18.75
CA ASP A 204 -4.95 -5.32 -19.55
C ASP A 204 -5.99 -4.55 -18.72
N GLN A 205 -6.23 -4.98 -17.49
CA GLN A 205 -7.14 -4.27 -16.56
C GLN A 205 -6.59 -2.89 -16.18
N VAL A 206 -5.27 -2.80 -15.89
CA VAL A 206 -4.63 -1.51 -15.62
C VAL A 206 -4.72 -0.59 -16.84
N GLU A 207 -4.50 -1.13 -18.04
CA GLU A 207 -4.59 -0.38 -19.29
C GLU A 207 -6.01 0.12 -19.58
N HIS A 208 -7.04 -0.67 -19.26
CA HIS A 208 -8.43 -0.21 -19.31
C HIS A 208 -8.66 1.05 -18.45
N HIS A 209 -8.17 1.06 -17.20
CA HIS A 209 -8.30 2.23 -16.34
C HIS A 209 -7.45 3.42 -16.83
N LEU A 210 -6.24 3.18 -17.36
CA LEU A 210 -5.41 4.23 -17.94
C LEU A 210 -6.11 4.91 -19.13
N ASN A 211 -6.72 4.14 -20.02
CA ASN A 211 -7.49 4.67 -21.16
C ASN A 211 -8.72 5.44 -20.69
N ALA A 212 -9.41 4.98 -19.64
CA ALA A 212 -10.55 5.68 -19.06
C ALA A 212 -10.15 7.04 -18.45
N ILE A 213 -8.96 7.13 -17.85
CA ILE A 213 -8.39 8.39 -17.34
C ILE A 213 -8.10 9.34 -18.51
N ALA A 214 -7.40 8.85 -19.55
CA ALA A 214 -7.02 9.66 -20.71
C ALA A 214 -8.23 10.22 -21.49
N ASN A 215 -9.37 9.52 -21.51
CA ASN A 215 -10.59 9.98 -22.17
C ASN A 215 -11.42 10.98 -21.34
N ARG A 216 -11.07 11.21 -20.06
CA ARG A 216 -11.75 12.15 -19.16
C ARG A 216 -11.13 13.55 -19.16
N ASP A 217 -9.87 13.63 -19.58
CA ASP A 217 -9.08 14.87 -19.72
C ASP A 217 -9.23 15.45 -21.14
#